data_AF-A0A164J9A3-F1
#
_entry.id   AF-A0A164J9A3-F1
#
_cell.length_a   1.000
_cell.length_b   1.000
_cell.length_c   1.000
_cell.angle_alpha   90.00
_cell.angle_beta   90.00
_cell.angle_gamma   90.00
#
_symmetry.space_group_name_H-M   'P 1'
#
loop_
_entity.id
_entity.type
_entity.pdbx_description
1 polymer ?
#
loop_
_entity_poly.entity_id
_entity_poly.type
_entity_poly.pdbx_seq_one_letter_code
_entity_poly.pdbx_strand_id
1 'polypeptide(L)'
;MAAKWRNSVDIDFGAQFPRLSMRTVHGFVRSLKVEPQDLLGLVAVLDTRNQVTRITFTSEAYTSSFLSQHSGIVKTELEGKEVGVVIRDSNIQEKFVRIAGNPQNLDLGVVQTRLKEFGNVIGSRWERYRMGEDKVLYPVLATWMIVRITLTKNIPSY
;
A
#
# COMPACT_ATOMS: atom_id res chain seq x y z
N MET A 1 -10.47 -9.29 -12.94
CA MET A 1 -9.16 -9.03 -13.56
C MET A 1 -8.29 -10.25 -13.32
N ALA A 2 -7.61 -10.78 -14.34
CA ALA A 2 -6.62 -11.84 -14.14
C ALA A 2 -5.43 -11.27 -13.33
N ALA A 3 -4.91 -12.04 -12.37
CA ALA A 3 -3.73 -11.65 -11.59
C ALA A 3 -2.55 -11.40 -12.54
N LYS A 4 -1.96 -10.20 -12.49
CA LYS A 4 -0.78 -9.83 -13.29
C LYS A 4 0.46 -10.62 -12.84
N TRP A 5 0.51 -10.98 -11.55
CA TRP A 5 1.62 -11.68 -10.91
C TRP A 5 1.07 -12.77 -10.00
N ARG A 6 0.87 -13.98 -10.54
CA ARG A 6 0.36 -15.11 -9.73
C ARG A 6 1.30 -15.42 -8.56
N ASN A 7 0.72 -15.81 -7.43
CA ASN A 7 1.44 -16.27 -6.23
C ASN A 7 2.55 -15.30 -5.79
N SER A 8 2.34 -13.99 -5.97
CA SER A 8 3.39 -12.99 -5.78
C SER A 8 3.03 -12.00 -4.68
N VAL A 9 4.05 -11.65 -3.89
CA VAL A 9 3.97 -10.69 -2.79
C VAL A 9 5.06 -9.64 -2.99
N ASP A 10 4.71 -8.37 -2.82
CA ASP A 10 5.64 -7.26 -2.84
C ASP A 10 6.00 -6.85 -1.41
N ILE A 11 7.30 -6.71 -1.16
CA ILE A 11 7.90 -6.17 0.07
C ILE A 11 8.50 -4.81 -0.29
N ASP A 12 7.86 -3.75 0.17
CA ASP A 12 8.19 -2.36 -0.11
C ASP A 12 8.91 -1.75 1.10
N PHE A 13 10.19 -1.43 0.91
CA PHE A 13 11.04 -0.81 1.93
C PHE A 13 10.96 0.72 1.90
N GLY A 14 10.11 1.30 1.05
CA GLY A 14 9.99 2.75 0.85
C GLY A 14 11.13 3.34 0.04
N ALA A 15 11.10 4.67 -0.13
CA ALA A 15 12.12 5.44 -0.82
C ALA A 15 13.32 5.73 0.11
N GLN A 16 14.13 4.72 0.39
CA GLN A 16 15.28 4.84 1.27
C GLN A 16 16.42 5.62 0.60
N PHE A 17 17.02 6.55 1.34
CA PHE A 17 18.22 7.27 0.91
C PHE A 17 19.30 7.27 2.02
N PRO A 18 20.51 6.76 1.75
CA PRO A 18 20.84 5.84 0.66
C PRO A 18 19.93 4.59 0.67
N ARG A 19 19.80 3.92 -0.49
CA ARG A 19 19.07 2.64 -0.61
C ARG A 19 19.68 1.60 0.31
N LEU A 20 18.85 0.70 0.82
CA LEU A 20 19.31 -0.44 1.61
C LEU A 20 20.16 -1.35 0.73
N SER A 21 21.22 -1.93 1.29
CA SER A 21 21.99 -2.94 0.60
C SER A 21 21.14 -4.19 0.32
N MET A 22 21.45 -4.88 -0.79
CA MET A 22 20.76 -6.14 -1.11
C MET A 22 20.96 -7.21 -0.02
N ARG A 23 22.08 -7.15 0.72
CA ARG A 23 22.32 -8.03 1.87
C ARG A 23 21.29 -7.80 2.97
N THR A 24 20.97 -6.54 3.29
CA THR A 24 19.95 -6.19 4.27
C THR A 24 18.56 -6.59 3.80
N VAL A 25 18.22 -6.33 2.54
CA VAL A 25 16.95 -6.75 1.94
C VAL A 25 16.77 -8.26 2.02
N HIS A 26 17.78 -9.04 1.61
CA HIS A 26 17.74 -10.50 1.69
C HIS A 26 17.69 -10.99 3.15
N GLY A 27 18.42 -10.33 4.06
CA GLY A 27 18.38 -10.62 5.49
C GLY A 27 16.98 -10.45 6.07
N PHE A 28 16.29 -9.37 5.69
CA PHE A 28 14.90 -9.15 6.08
C PHE A 28 13.98 -10.24 5.51
N VAL A 29 14.07 -10.57 4.22
CA VAL A 29 13.26 -11.64 3.60
C VAL A 29 13.48 -12.98 4.32
N ARG A 30 14.72 -13.32 4.66
CA ARG A 30 15.04 -14.52 5.41
C ARG A 30 14.42 -14.52 6.82
N SER A 31 14.31 -13.36 7.46
CA SER A 31 13.66 -13.23 8.77
C SER A 31 12.16 -13.55 8.75
N LEU A 32 11.52 -13.48 7.58
CA LEU A 32 10.13 -13.88 7.37
C LEU A 32 9.93 -15.40 7.30
N LYS A 33 10.99 -16.20 7.54
CA LYS A 33 10.96 -17.67 7.55
C LYS A 33 10.39 -18.27 6.26
N VAL A 34 10.71 -17.66 5.12
CA VAL A 34 10.40 -18.22 3.81
C VAL A 34 11.31 -19.40 3.55
N GLU A 35 10.74 -20.57 3.32
CA GLU A 35 11.49 -21.78 3.01
C GLU A 35 11.89 -21.79 1.52
N PRO A 36 13.15 -22.16 1.18
CA PRO A 36 13.62 -22.14 -0.21
C PRO A 36 12.79 -22.99 -1.18
N GLN A 37 12.19 -24.08 -0.70
CA GLN A 37 11.36 -25.00 -1.49
C GLN A 37 10.01 -24.39 -1.93
N ASP A 38 9.52 -23.39 -1.19
CA ASP A 38 8.26 -22.70 -1.47
C ASP A 38 8.47 -21.46 -2.36
N LEU A 39 9.72 -21.11 -2.65
CA LEU A 39 10.12 -19.94 -3.41
C LEU A 39 10.39 -20.30 -4.87
N LEU A 40 9.69 -19.64 -5.79
CA LEU A 40 9.92 -19.72 -7.23
C LEU A 40 10.89 -18.63 -7.70
N GLY A 41 10.88 -17.47 -7.03
CA GLY A 41 11.80 -16.39 -7.36
C GLY A 41 11.75 -15.21 -6.40
N LEU A 42 12.85 -14.46 -6.37
CA LEU A 42 13.01 -13.21 -5.65
C LEU A 42 13.61 -12.18 -6.61
N VAL A 43 12.89 -11.10 -6.89
CA VAL A 43 13.32 -10.09 -7.86
C VAL A 43 13.13 -8.67 -7.34
N ALA A 44 14.06 -7.77 -7.69
CA ALA A 44 13.88 -6.34 -7.46
C ALA A 44 12.87 -5.76 -8.45
N VAL A 45 11.95 -4.93 -7.96
CA VAL A 45 10.92 -4.27 -8.77
C VAL A 45 11.37 -2.83 -9.05
N LEU A 46 11.69 -2.55 -10.31
CA LEU A 46 12.37 -1.31 -10.74
C LEU A 46 11.43 -0.20 -11.22
N ASP A 47 10.12 -0.45 -11.27
CA ASP A 47 9.12 0.52 -11.78
C ASP A 47 8.67 1.54 -10.72
N THR A 48 9.31 1.57 -9.55
CA THR A 48 8.96 2.48 -8.46
C THR A 48 10.16 3.29 -7.94
N ARG A 49 9.88 4.46 -7.36
CA ARG A 49 10.88 5.23 -6.58
C ARG A 49 11.29 4.48 -5.30
N ASN A 50 10.39 3.65 -4.78
CA ASN A 50 10.64 2.84 -3.61
C ASN A 50 11.58 1.67 -3.94
N GLN A 51 12.24 1.14 -2.92
CA GLN A 51 12.96 -0.11 -3.03
C GLN A 51 11.99 -1.25 -2.74
N VAL A 52 11.54 -1.95 -3.79
CA VAL A 52 10.56 -3.03 -3.69
C VAL A 52 11.17 -4.34 -4.14
N THR A 53 10.93 -5.40 -3.39
CA THR A 53 11.30 -6.78 -3.74
C THR A 53 10.04 -7.62 -3.89
N ARG A 54 9.91 -8.32 -5.01
CA ARG A 54 8.82 -9.27 -5.24
C ARG A 54 9.29 -10.68 -4.94
N ILE A 55 8.53 -11.37 -4.12
CA ILE A 55 8.64 -12.80 -3.88
C ILE A 55 7.56 -13.49 -4.70
N THR A 56 7.92 -14.52 -5.45
CA THR A 56 6.96 -15.42 -6.10
C THR A 56 7.06 -16.79 -5.47
N PHE A 57 5.92 -17.31 -5.00
CA PHE A 57 5.82 -18.62 -4.38
C PHE A 57 5.32 -19.70 -5.35
N THR A 58 5.57 -20.96 -5.00
CA THR A 58 5.16 -22.13 -5.81
C THR A 58 3.65 -22.36 -5.79
N SER A 59 2.95 -21.95 -4.73
CA SER A 59 1.50 -22.20 -4.59
C SER A 59 0.70 -20.98 -4.07
N GLU A 60 -0.56 -20.93 -4.47
CA GLU A 60 -1.53 -19.92 -4.03
C GLU A 60 -1.87 -20.10 -2.54
N ALA A 61 -1.96 -21.34 -2.06
CA ALA A 61 -2.20 -21.66 -0.66
C ALA A 61 -1.09 -21.11 0.24
N TYR A 62 0.17 -21.32 -0.15
CA TYR A 62 1.31 -20.76 0.58
C TYR A 62 1.31 -19.22 0.53
N THR A 63 1.05 -18.64 -0.64
CA THR A 63 0.95 -17.18 -0.80
C THR A 63 -0.10 -16.58 0.14
N SER A 64 -1.28 -17.20 0.22
CA SER A 64 -2.38 -16.76 1.08
C SER A 64 -2.03 -16.90 2.57
N SER A 65 -1.42 -18.03 2.95
CA SER A 65 -0.93 -18.25 4.32
C SER A 65 0.12 -17.21 4.71
N PHE A 66 1.12 -16.99 3.85
CA PHE A 66 2.16 -15.98 4.04
C PHE A 66 1.57 -14.58 4.23
N LEU A 67 0.66 -14.17 3.35
CA LEU A 67 -0.01 -12.87 3.46
C LEU A 67 -0.84 -12.75 4.75
N SER A 68 -1.53 -13.81 5.19
CA SER A 68 -2.30 -13.77 6.44
C SER A 68 -1.41 -13.56 7.68
N GLN A 69 -0.15 -14.02 7.63
CA GLN A 69 0.80 -13.89 8.72
C GLN A 69 1.60 -12.59 8.67
N HIS A 70 1.94 -12.12 7.47
CA HIS A 70 2.94 -11.05 7.29
C HIS A 70 2.40 -9.77 6.64
N SER A 71 1.19 -9.77 6.08
CA SER A 71 0.68 -8.57 5.39
C SER A 71 0.51 -7.39 6.34
N GLY A 72 0.73 -6.19 5.80
CA GLY A 72 0.63 -4.95 6.56
C GLY A 72 1.96 -4.20 6.65
N ILE A 73 2.10 -3.40 7.70
CA ILE A 73 3.26 -2.53 7.92
C ILE A 73 4.04 -3.05 9.12
N VAL A 74 5.30 -3.37 8.90
CA VAL A 74 6.27 -3.73 9.94
C VAL A 74 7.24 -2.58 10.11
N LYS A 75 7.26 -1.97 11.30
CA LYS A 75 8.32 -1.01 11.67
C LYS A 75 9.50 -1.81 12.19
N THR A 76 10.68 -1.58 11.62
CA THR A 76 11.91 -2.27 11.99
C THR A 76 13.12 -1.36 11.79
N GLU A 77 14.25 -1.72 12.38
CA GLU A 77 15.51 -1.02 12.18
C GLU A 77 16.37 -1.80 11.17
N LEU A 78 16.71 -1.17 10.05
CA LEU A 78 17.54 -1.74 8.99
C LEU A 78 18.67 -0.76 8.66
N GLU A 79 19.92 -1.23 8.72
CA GLU A 79 21.12 -0.38 8.50
C GLU A 79 21.15 0.88 9.38
N GLY A 80 20.69 0.77 10.63
CA GLY A 80 20.62 1.89 11.58
C GLY A 80 19.48 2.88 11.31
N LYS A 81 18.51 2.53 10.46
CA LYS A 81 17.38 3.38 10.09
C LYS A 81 16.07 2.76 10.51
N GLU A 82 15.16 3.54 11.06
CA GLU A 82 13.76 3.13 11.19
C GLU A 82 13.10 3.06 9.80
N VAL A 83 12.71 1.84 9.41
CA VAL A 83 12.07 1.56 8.13
C VAL A 83 10.69 0.98 8.38
N GLY A 84 9.66 1.59 7.78
CA GLY A 84 8.33 1.00 7.67
C GLY A 84 8.25 0.11 6.45
N VAL A 85 8.46 -1.19 6.63
CA VAL A 85 8.37 -2.18 5.55
C VAL A 85 6.92 -2.57 5.33
N VAL A 86 6.45 -2.50 4.09
CA VAL A 86 5.08 -2.86 3.71
C VAL A 86 5.08 -4.17 2.95
N ILE A 87 4.34 -5.16 3.44
CA ILE A 87 4.18 -6.48 2.80
C ILE A 87 2.76 -6.59 2.29
N ARG A 88 2.59 -6.84 0.99
CA ARG A 88 1.27 -6.88 0.34
C ARG A 88 1.24 -7.79 -0.88
N ASP A 89 0.06 -8.27 -1.24
CA ASP A 89 -0.16 -8.97 -2.51
C ASP A 89 0.25 -8.09 -3.69
N SER A 90 1.08 -8.60 -4.61
CA SER A 90 1.57 -7.87 -5.79
C SER A 90 0.46 -7.49 -6.78
N ASN A 91 -0.71 -8.14 -6.69
CA ASN A 91 -1.87 -7.87 -7.55
C ASN A 91 -2.81 -6.81 -6.95
N ILE A 92 -2.64 -6.51 -5.67
CA ILE A 92 -3.50 -5.58 -4.96
C ILE A 92 -2.80 -4.23 -4.90
N GLN A 93 -3.20 -3.32 -5.79
CA GLN A 93 -2.72 -1.94 -5.74
C GLN A 93 -3.49 -1.16 -4.69
N GLU A 94 -2.75 -0.68 -3.69
CA GLU A 94 -3.23 0.42 -2.85
C GLU A 94 -3.27 1.71 -3.67
N LYS A 95 -4.37 2.44 -3.53
CA LYS A 95 -4.53 3.77 -4.10
C LYS A 95 -4.94 4.75 -3.00
N PHE A 96 -4.54 6.00 -3.21
CA PHE A 96 -5.05 7.12 -2.45
C PHE A 96 -6.14 7.78 -3.27
N VAL A 97 -7.36 7.72 -2.77
CA VAL A 97 -8.53 8.39 -3.37
C VAL A 97 -8.72 9.69 -2.61
N ARG A 98 -8.76 10.79 -3.37
CA ARG A 98 -9.04 12.12 -2.85
C ARG A 98 -10.48 12.47 -3.21
N ILE A 99 -11.30 12.72 -2.21
CA ILE A 99 -12.72 13.06 -2.38
C ILE A 99 -12.91 14.51 -1.95
N ALA A 100 -13.32 15.35 -2.90
CA ALA A 100 -13.63 16.76 -2.70
C ALA A 100 -15.15 16.98 -2.77
N GLY A 101 -15.63 18.13 -2.30
CA GLY A 101 -17.05 18.48 -2.34
C GLY A 101 -17.90 17.76 -1.28
N ASN A 102 -17.27 17.08 -0.32
CA ASN A 102 -17.99 16.48 0.80
C ASN A 102 -18.54 17.57 1.73
N PRO A 103 -19.78 17.44 2.23
CA PRO A 103 -20.27 18.29 3.31
C PRO A 103 -19.32 18.26 4.51
N GLN A 104 -19.11 19.41 5.16
CA GLN A 104 -18.11 19.55 6.24
C GLN A 104 -18.35 18.63 7.44
N ASN A 105 -19.58 18.15 7.63
CA ASN A 105 -19.99 17.28 8.73
C ASN A 105 -20.29 15.84 8.27
N LEU A 106 -19.87 15.47 7.05
CA LEU A 106 -20.10 14.12 6.55
C LEU A 106 -19.34 13.11 7.42
N ASP A 107 -20.06 12.09 7.90
CA ASP A 107 -19.44 11.02 8.66
C ASP A 107 -18.46 10.21 7.79
N LEU A 108 -17.24 10.04 8.29
CA LEU A 108 -16.22 9.19 7.66
C LEU A 108 -16.73 7.77 7.48
N GLY A 109 -17.52 7.24 8.43
CA GLY A 109 -18.10 5.90 8.36
C GLY A 109 -18.99 5.70 7.13
N VAL A 110 -19.74 6.74 6.72
CA VAL A 110 -20.58 6.69 5.52
C VAL A 110 -19.73 6.55 4.27
N VAL A 111 -18.66 7.35 4.15
CA VAL A 111 -17.82 7.29 2.95
C VAL A 111 -16.98 6.02 2.90
N GLN A 112 -16.46 5.56 4.05
CA GLN A 112 -15.80 4.26 4.13
C GLN A 112 -16.73 3.14 3.69
N THR A 113 -17.99 3.15 4.14
CA THR A 113 -18.98 2.13 3.77
C THR A 113 -19.25 2.12 2.26
N ARG A 114 -19.37 3.29 1.64
CA ARG A 114 -19.53 3.39 0.17
C ARG A 114 -18.29 2.91 -0.58
N LEU A 115 -17.11 3.27 -0.11
CA LEU A 115 -15.87 2.89 -0.76
C LEU A 115 -15.56 1.39 -0.67
N LYS A 116 -16.13 0.68 0.33
CA LYS A 116 -16.05 -0.79 0.41
C LYS A 116 -16.63 -1.50 -0.82
N GLU A 117 -17.52 -0.85 -1.58
CA GLU A 117 -18.04 -1.38 -2.84
C GLU A 117 -16.94 -1.54 -3.92
N PHE A 118 -15.86 -0.76 -3.82
CA PHE A 118 -14.76 -0.70 -4.79
C PHE A 118 -13.49 -1.41 -4.32
N GLY A 119 -13.41 -1.77 -3.03
CA GLY A 119 -12.38 -2.63 -2.46
C GLY A 119 -12.13 -2.40 -0.97
N ASN A 120 -11.00 -2.80 -0.41
CA ASN A 120 -10.79 -2.78 1.04
C ASN A 120 -10.25 -1.42 1.50
N VAL A 121 -11.04 -0.70 2.31
CA VAL A 121 -10.62 0.58 2.89
C VAL A 121 -9.64 0.34 4.03
N ILE A 122 -8.41 0.80 3.87
CA ILE A 122 -7.32 0.66 4.85
C ILE A 122 -7.37 1.79 5.89
N GLY A 123 -7.72 3.00 5.45
CA GLY A 123 -7.85 4.14 6.36
C GLY A 123 -8.33 5.39 5.65
N SER A 124 -8.85 6.34 6.42
CA SER A 124 -9.33 7.63 5.90
C SER A 124 -9.00 8.76 6.85
N ARG A 125 -8.73 9.95 6.31
CA ARG A 125 -8.56 11.17 7.10
C ARG A 125 -9.08 12.40 6.38
N TRP A 126 -9.47 13.40 7.16
CA TRP A 126 -9.70 14.74 6.66
C TRP A 126 -8.38 15.47 6.47
N GLU A 127 -8.23 16.12 5.33
CA GLU A 127 -7.16 17.07 5.04
C GLU A 127 -7.75 18.42 4.69
N ARG A 128 -7.18 19.48 5.26
CA ARG A 128 -7.51 20.85 4.86
C ARG A 128 -6.64 21.22 3.66
N TYR A 129 -7.26 21.88 2.68
CA TYR A 129 -6.53 22.52 1.61
C TYR A 129 -5.62 23.61 2.21
N ARG A 130 -4.31 23.55 1.94
CA ARG A 130 -3.40 24.65 2.29
C ARG A 130 -3.63 25.78 1.30
N MET A 131 -4.33 26.82 1.74
CA MET A 131 -4.46 28.06 0.98
C MET A 131 -3.08 28.71 0.83
N GLY A 132 -2.72 29.11 -0.39
CA GLY A 132 -1.92 30.32 -0.56
C GLY A 132 -2.83 31.54 -0.29
N GLU A 133 -2.26 32.65 0.16
CA GLU A 133 -2.94 33.77 0.85
C GLU A 133 -4.16 34.40 0.13
N ASP A 134 -4.44 34.07 -1.14
CA ASP A 134 -5.20 34.97 -2.02
C ASP A 134 -6.45 34.42 -2.75
N LYS A 135 -7.08 33.31 -2.35
CA LYS A 135 -8.35 32.91 -3.01
C LYS A 135 -9.44 32.42 -2.06
N VAL A 136 -10.60 33.08 -2.12
CA VAL A 136 -11.86 32.66 -1.49
C VAL A 136 -12.33 31.37 -2.14
N LEU A 137 -12.01 30.23 -1.53
CA LEU A 137 -12.53 28.93 -1.90
C LEU A 137 -13.79 28.65 -1.06
N TYR A 138 -14.88 28.18 -1.69
CA TYR A 138 -16.07 27.78 -0.96
C TYR A 138 -15.70 26.74 0.13
N PRO A 139 -16.26 26.83 1.35
CA PRO A 139 -15.86 25.99 2.48
C PRO A 139 -15.94 24.47 2.21
N VAL A 140 -16.80 24.05 1.27
CA VAL A 140 -16.96 22.64 0.83
C VAL A 140 -15.79 22.14 -0.06
N LEU A 141 -15.06 23.06 -0.69
CA LEU A 141 -13.87 22.78 -1.49
C LEU A 141 -12.58 22.88 -0.67
N ALA A 142 -12.65 23.49 0.53
CA ALA A 142 -11.51 23.74 1.40
C ALA A 142 -11.09 22.51 2.23
N THR A 143 -11.91 21.44 2.23
CA THR A 143 -11.65 20.19 2.95
C THR A 143 -11.79 19.02 2.00
N TRP A 144 -10.75 18.20 1.92
CA TRP A 144 -10.75 16.96 1.15
C TRP A 144 -10.62 15.79 2.09
N MET A 145 -11.26 14.68 1.75
CA MET A 145 -11.02 13.42 2.43
C MET A 145 -10.03 12.60 1.61
N ILE A 146 -8.97 12.12 2.26
CA ILE A 146 -8.04 11.16 1.67
C ILE A 146 -8.39 9.79 2.21
N VAL A 147 -8.61 8.84 1.30
CA VAL A 147 -8.86 7.45 1.63
C VAL A 147 -7.79 6.58 1.02
N ARG A 148 -7.13 5.78 1.86
CA ARG A 148 -6.23 4.70 1.44
C ARG A 148 -7.08 3.46 1.26
N ILE A 149 -7.10 2.91 0.06
CA ILE A 149 -7.96 1.79 -0.34
C ILE A 149 -7.21 0.84 -1.26
N THR A 150 -7.45 -0.46 -1.14
CA THR A 150 -7.10 -1.41 -2.19
C THR A 150 -8.25 -1.55 -3.16
N LEU A 151 -8.01 -1.43 -4.47
CA LEU A 151 -9.10 -1.49 -5.45
C LEU A 151 -9.26 -2.91 -6.03
N THR A 152 -10.48 -3.44 -5.93
CA THR A 152 -10.91 -4.63 -6.69
C THR A 152 -11.74 -4.23 -7.91
N LYS A 153 -12.30 -3.01 -7.91
CA LYS A 153 -13.04 -2.39 -9.02
C LYS A 153 -12.60 -0.95 -9.22
N ASN A 154 -12.78 -0.43 -10.44
CA ASN A 154 -12.54 0.98 -10.72
C ASN A 154 -13.60 1.84 -10.01
N ILE A 155 -13.15 2.94 -9.39
CA ILE A 155 -14.05 3.98 -8.91
C ILE A 155 -14.37 4.89 -10.11
N PRO A 156 -15.64 5.03 -10.51
CA PRO A 156 -16.02 5.95 -11.58
C PRO A 156 -15.70 7.40 -11.18
N SER A 157 -15.04 8.15 -12.06
CA SER A 157 -14.94 9.60 -11.93
C SER A 157 -16.15 10.23 -12.60
N TYR A 158 -16.94 11.00 -11.85
CA TYR A 158 -18.02 11.83 -12.36
C TYR A 158 -17.57 13.28 -12.45
#